data_AF-A0A432QSK6-F1
#
_entry.id   AF-A0A432QSK6-F1
#
_cell.length_a   1.000
_cell.length_b   1.000
_cell.length_c   1.000
_cell.angle_alpha   90.00
_cell.angle_beta   90.00
_cell.angle_gamma   90.00
#
_symmetry.space_group_name_H-M   'P 1'
#
loop_
_entity.id
_entity.type
_entity.pdbx_description
1 polymer ?
#
loop_
_entity_poly.entity_id
_entity_poly.type
_entity_poly.pdbx_seq_one_letter_code
_entity_poly.pdbx_strand_id
1 'polypeptide(L)'
;LPMMGLKKKKHILNELTSLLDLSSTAQCALHSGTLSLRGAKKLLCFSKDDQNLLTRTITELQLGGSKQQMLIDAVSELSKRENNDAEKILGLWQQQEIGKQYNGPQKANALLKWLKLRCSPRSTAAEDEFQIFCRQLSLPKGVTIHHTTAFENDQITLTIDFATKKQLAALWPQLKECLGTSHLS
;
A
#
# COMPACT_ATOMS: atom_id res chain seq x y z
N LEU A 1 -40.51 -4.49 -6.05
CA LEU A 1 -39.37 -5.41 -5.77
C LEU A 1 -39.20 -6.56 -6.78
N PRO A 2 -40.25 -7.13 -7.42
CA PRO A 2 -40.08 -8.03 -8.59
C PRO A 2 -39.73 -7.27 -9.89
N MET A 3 -40.14 -6.00 -10.01
CA MET A 3 -39.91 -5.18 -11.21
C MET A 3 -38.42 -4.82 -11.47
N MET A 4 -37.50 -5.19 -10.59
CA MET A 4 -36.05 -4.96 -10.78
C MET A 4 -35.26 -6.26 -11.08
N GLY A 5 -35.93 -7.41 -11.27
CA GLY A 5 -35.25 -8.69 -11.57
C GLY A 5 -34.42 -9.29 -10.42
N LEU A 6 -34.46 -8.70 -9.22
CA LEU A 6 -33.69 -9.14 -8.06
C LEU A 6 -34.50 -10.13 -7.21
N LYS A 7 -33.94 -11.34 -6.97
CA LYS A 7 -34.51 -12.29 -6.00
C LYS A 7 -34.56 -11.64 -4.61
N LYS A 8 -35.70 -11.69 -3.93
CA LYS A 8 -35.89 -11.20 -2.53
C LYS A 8 -34.93 -11.93 -1.57
N LYS A 9 -33.68 -11.49 -1.48
CA LYS A 9 -32.74 -11.86 -0.44
C LYS A 9 -32.61 -10.67 0.50
N LYS A 10 -33.09 -10.79 1.75
CA LYS A 10 -33.06 -9.73 2.78
C LYS A 10 -31.67 -9.07 2.89
N HIS A 11 -30.61 -9.85 2.70
CA HIS A 11 -29.22 -9.37 2.68
C HIS A 11 -28.95 -8.28 1.63
N ILE A 12 -29.45 -8.44 0.40
CA ILE A 12 -29.21 -7.48 -0.69
C ILE A 12 -29.92 -6.16 -0.40
N LEU A 13 -31.13 -6.22 0.18
CA LEU A 13 -31.87 -5.04 0.58
C LEU A 13 -31.14 -4.27 1.67
N ASN A 14 -30.71 -4.96 2.73
CA ASN A 14 -29.98 -4.31 3.83
C ASN A 14 -28.67 -3.67 3.34
N GLU A 15 -27.95 -4.34 2.43
CA GLU A 15 -26.75 -3.75 1.81
C GLU A 15 -27.07 -2.48 1.03
N LEU A 16 -28.08 -2.50 0.17
CA LEU A 16 -28.46 -1.32 -0.62
C LEU A 16 -28.98 -0.18 0.25
N THR A 17 -29.74 -0.48 1.30
CA THR A 17 -30.24 0.52 2.25
C THR A 17 -29.10 1.15 3.03
N SER A 18 -28.07 0.38 3.43
CA SER A 18 -26.91 0.94 4.14
C SER A 18 -26.13 1.97 3.30
N LEU A 19 -26.20 1.91 1.96
CA LEU A 19 -25.56 2.91 1.10
C LEU A 19 -26.23 4.28 1.16
N LEU A 20 -27.48 4.36 1.63
CA LEU A 20 -28.15 5.64 1.90
C LEU A 20 -27.47 6.40 3.04
N ASP A 21 -26.73 5.70 3.91
CA ASP A 21 -25.95 6.28 5.00
C ASP A 21 -24.55 6.72 4.55
N LEU A 22 -24.25 6.76 3.25
CA LEU A 22 -23.05 7.41 2.72
C LEU A 22 -23.19 8.94 2.72
N SER A 23 -22.08 9.66 2.66
CA SER A 23 -22.10 11.10 2.37
C SER A 23 -22.62 11.34 0.95
N SER A 24 -23.19 12.53 0.68
CA SER A 24 -23.67 12.89 -0.66
C SER A 24 -22.59 12.76 -1.73
N THR A 25 -21.35 13.18 -1.41
CA THR A 25 -20.19 13.03 -2.29
C THR A 25 -19.93 11.56 -2.64
N ALA A 26 -19.95 10.67 -1.65
CA ALA A 26 -19.73 9.24 -1.86
C ALA A 26 -20.87 8.59 -2.65
N GLN A 27 -22.13 9.00 -2.42
CA GLN A 27 -23.27 8.54 -3.21
C GLN A 27 -23.15 8.96 -4.69
N CYS A 28 -22.80 10.21 -4.96
CA CYS A 28 -22.58 10.71 -6.32
C CYS A 28 -21.44 9.96 -7.02
N ALA A 29 -20.31 9.77 -6.33
CA ALA A 29 -19.17 9.04 -6.87
C ALA A 29 -19.49 7.56 -7.13
N LEU A 30 -20.33 6.94 -6.30
CA LEU A 30 -20.82 5.58 -6.53
C LEU A 30 -21.73 5.53 -7.77
N HIS A 31 -22.64 6.51 -7.90
CA HIS A 31 -23.54 6.60 -9.04
C HIS A 31 -22.79 6.82 -10.36
N SER A 32 -21.72 7.63 -10.36
CA SER A 32 -20.89 7.89 -11.54
C SER A 32 -19.92 6.76 -11.90
N GLY A 33 -19.81 5.72 -11.06
CA GLY A 33 -18.86 4.62 -11.22
C GLY A 33 -17.42 4.94 -10.82
N THR A 34 -17.15 6.14 -10.32
CA THR A 34 -15.82 6.54 -9.82
C THR A 34 -15.48 5.78 -8.53
N LEU A 35 -16.45 5.61 -7.64
CA LEU A 35 -16.33 4.82 -6.41
C LEU A 35 -16.94 3.44 -6.64
N SER A 36 -16.17 2.39 -6.39
CA SER A 36 -16.68 1.02 -6.47
C SER A 36 -17.66 0.71 -5.34
N LEU A 37 -18.65 -0.17 -5.58
CA LEU A 37 -19.58 -0.63 -4.53
C LEU A 37 -18.85 -1.18 -3.29
N ARG A 38 -17.73 -1.88 -3.51
CA ARG A 38 -16.88 -2.39 -2.43
C ARG A 38 -16.21 -1.26 -1.64
N GLY A 39 -15.73 -0.22 -2.32
CA GLY A 39 -15.18 0.98 -1.68
C GLY A 39 -16.24 1.72 -0.86
N ALA A 40 -17.42 1.94 -1.46
CA ALA A 40 -18.57 2.56 -0.79
C ALA A 40 -18.94 1.84 0.51
N LYS A 41 -19.04 0.50 0.50
CA LYS A 41 -19.34 -0.25 1.73
C LYS A 41 -18.31 -0.03 2.84
N LYS A 42 -17.02 0.09 2.49
CA LYS A 42 -15.97 0.34 3.50
C LYS A 42 -15.99 1.76 4.05
N LEU A 43 -16.41 2.73 3.24
CA LEU A 43 -16.57 4.12 3.67
C LEU A 43 -17.63 4.29 4.77
N LEU A 44 -18.58 3.36 4.91
CA LEU A 44 -19.58 3.40 5.99
C LEU A 44 -18.97 3.34 7.41
N CYS A 45 -17.74 2.84 7.54
CA CYS A 45 -17.03 2.81 8.82
C CYS A 45 -16.40 4.16 9.22
N PHE A 46 -16.49 5.18 8.36
CA PHE A 46 -15.87 6.49 8.56
C PHE A 46 -16.90 7.57 8.85
N SER A 47 -16.45 8.66 9.48
CA SER A 47 -17.25 9.88 9.64
C SER A 47 -17.65 10.46 8.27
N LYS A 48 -18.70 11.30 8.21
CA LYS A 48 -19.12 11.92 6.95
C LYS A 48 -18.03 12.78 6.32
N ASP A 49 -17.21 13.44 7.15
CA ASP A 49 -16.11 14.28 6.69
C ASP A 49 -14.98 13.43 6.10
N ASP A 50 -14.60 12.34 6.78
CA ASP A 50 -13.62 11.38 6.26
C ASP A 50 -14.12 10.72 4.96
N GLN A 51 -15.41 10.39 4.87
CA GLN A 51 -16.02 9.85 3.65
C GLN A 51 -15.89 10.84 2.49
N ASN A 52 -16.16 12.12 2.73
CA ASN A 52 -16.01 13.17 1.72
C ASN A 52 -14.55 13.32 1.28
N LEU A 53 -13.61 13.35 2.23
CA LEU A 53 -12.19 13.51 1.96
C LEU A 53 -11.60 12.33 1.17
N LEU A 54 -11.92 11.10 1.59
CA LEU A 54 -11.47 9.88 0.91
C LEU A 54 -12.07 9.79 -0.49
N THR A 55 -13.34 10.14 -0.65
CA THR A 55 -14.00 10.15 -1.97
C THR A 55 -13.38 11.17 -2.92
N ARG A 56 -13.08 12.39 -2.44
CA ARG A 56 -12.34 13.40 -3.22
C ARG A 56 -10.98 12.87 -3.63
N THR A 57 -10.22 12.33 -2.69
CA THR A 57 -8.90 11.75 -2.95
C THR A 57 -8.94 10.66 -4.02
N ILE A 58 -9.92 9.75 -3.95
CA ILE A 58 -10.15 8.70 -4.96
C ILE A 58 -10.42 9.30 -6.33
N THR A 59 -11.25 10.34 -6.39
CA THR A 59 -11.67 11.00 -7.63
C THR A 59 -10.51 11.78 -8.27
N GLU A 60 -9.81 12.60 -7.49
CA GLU A 60 -8.68 13.43 -7.94
C GLU A 60 -7.52 12.57 -8.45
N LEU A 61 -7.23 11.46 -7.77
CA LEU A 61 -6.14 10.55 -8.14
C LEU A 61 -6.58 9.43 -9.11
N GLN A 62 -7.85 9.43 -9.52
CA GLN A 62 -8.45 8.44 -10.40
C GLN A 62 -8.13 6.99 -9.98
N LEU A 63 -8.32 6.70 -8.69
CA LEU A 63 -7.96 5.39 -8.14
C LEU A 63 -8.94 4.32 -8.62
N GLY A 64 -8.45 3.32 -9.36
CA GLY A 64 -9.24 2.12 -9.70
C GLY A 64 -9.55 1.26 -8.48
N GLY A 65 -10.49 0.31 -8.62
CA GLY A 65 -11.07 -0.46 -7.50
C GLY A 65 -10.04 -1.02 -6.51
N SER A 66 -8.98 -1.69 -6.97
CA SER A 66 -7.94 -2.23 -6.07
C SER A 66 -7.20 -1.14 -5.28
N LYS A 67 -6.91 0.00 -5.93
CA LYS A 67 -6.24 1.15 -5.30
C LYS A 67 -7.15 1.88 -4.30
N GLN A 68 -8.45 1.92 -4.57
CA GLN A 68 -9.44 2.41 -3.58
C GLN A 68 -9.42 1.56 -2.32
N GLN A 69 -9.39 0.23 -2.46
CA GLN A 69 -9.31 -0.67 -1.31
C GLN A 69 -8.04 -0.42 -0.50
N MET A 70 -6.89 -0.34 -1.17
CA MET A 70 -5.61 -0.06 -0.49
C MET A 70 -5.64 1.26 0.29
N LEU A 71 -6.17 2.33 -0.31
CA LEU A 71 -6.31 3.63 0.37
C LEU A 71 -7.21 3.51 1.61
N ILE A 72 -8.43 2.99 1.43
CA ILE A 72 -9.44 2.97 2.50
C ILE A 72 -8.99 2.05 3.64
N ASP A 73 -8.39 0.90 3.33
CA ASP A 73 -7.90 -0.05 4.33
C ASP A 73 -6.74 0.53 5.14
N ALA A 74 -5.75 1.12 4.46
CA ALA A 74 -4.60 1.70 5.13
C ALA A 74 -5.00 2.90 6.01
N VAL A 75 -5.89 3.78 5.52
CA VAL A 75 -6.39 4.89 6.34
C VAL A 75 -7.20 4.37 7.53
N SER A 76 -8.07 3.35 7.34
CA SER A 76 -8.82 2.76 8.45
C SER A 76 -7.90 2.19 9.55
N GLU A 77 -6.85 1.49 9.13
CA GLU A 77 -5.87 0.90 10.03
C GLU A 77 -5.09 1.98 10.80
N LEU A 78 -4.55 2.97 10.09
CA LEU A 78 -3.82 4.08 10.70
C LEU A 78 -4.72 4.90 11.63
N SER A 79 -5.98 5.13 11.26
CA SER A 79 -6.93 5.84 12.11
C SER A 79 -7.18 5.12 13.42
N LYS A 80 -7.39 3.80 13.38
CA LYS A 80 -7.57 2.97 14.58
C LYS A 80 -6.32 2.89 15.43
N ARG A 81 -5.15 2.80 14.80
CA ARG A 81 -3.86 2.62 15.48
C ARG A 81 -3.34 3.90 16.11
N GLU A 82 -3.46 5.03 15.43
CA GLU A 82 -2.89 6.33 15.85
C GLU A 82 -3.94 7.26 16.47
N ASN A 83 -5.21 6.84 16.56
CA ASN A 83 -6.35 7.65 16.98
C ASN A 83 -6.44 8.99 16.23
N ASN A 84 -6.21 8.93 14.92
CA ASN A 84 -6.23 10.08 14.00
C ASN A 84 -7.36 9.91 12.97
N ASP A 85 -7.95 11.02 12.52
CA ASP A 85 -8.88 11.02 11.40
C ASP A 85 -8.14 10.95 10.05
N ALA A 86 -8.90 10.80 8.95
CA ALA A 86 -8.32 10.72 7.62
C ALA A 86 -7.65 12.04 7.21
N GLU A 87 -8.16 13.17 7.69
CA GLU A 87 -7.61 14.50 7.44
C GLU A 87 -6.17 14.60 7.94
N LYS A 88 -5.92 14.24 9.20
CA LYS A 88 -4.59 14.28 9.79
C LYS A 88 -3.63 13.32 9.10
N ILE A 89 -4.08 12.10 8.76
CA ILE A 89 -3.23 11.11 8.06
C ILE A 89 -2.82 11.63 6.68
N LEU A 90 -3.77 12.12 5.88
CA LEU A 90 -3.49 12.63 4.54
C LEU A 90 -2.71 13.96 4.59
N GLY A 91 -2.94 14.79 5.61
CA GLY A 91 -2.18 16.02 5.86
C GLY A 91 -0.70 15.75 6.13
N LEU A 92 -0.36 14.73 6.92
CA LEU A 92 1.03 14.33 7.18
C LEU A 92 1.74 13.89 5.88
N TRP A 93 1.05 13.16 5.02
CA TRP A 93 1.59 12.79 3.72
C TRP A 93 1.82 14.03 2.84
N GLN A 94 0.84 14.94 2.78
CA GLN A 94 0.96 16.18 2.00
C GLN A 94 2.17 17.02 2.46
N GLN A 95 2.41 17.12 3.77
CA GLN A 95 3.55 17.82 4.35
C GLN A 95 4.90 17.20 3.93
N GLN A 96 4.99 15.87 3.93
CA GLN A 96 6.21 15.17 3.53
C GLN A 96 6.52 15.30 2.03
N GLU A 97 5.49 15.49 1.21
CA GLU A 97 5.62 15.59 -0.24
C GLU A 97 5.65 17.04 -0.75
N ILE A 98 5.70 18.04 0.14
CA ILE A 98 5.85 19.46 -0.23
C ILE A 98 7.05 19.65 -1.16
N GLY A 99 6.83 20.35 -2.27
CA GLY A 99 7.87 20.70 -3.24
C GLY A 99 8.20 19.61 -4.27
N LYS A 100 7.63 18.40 -4.16
CA LYS A 100 7.80 17.36 -5.17
C LYS A 100 6.75 17.50 -6.27
N GLN A 101 7.20 17.40 -7.52
CA GLN A 101 6.31 17.40 -8.68
C GLN A 101 5.99 15.98 -9.11
N TYR A 102 4.70 15.65 -9.10
CA TYR A 102 4.18 14.36 -9.53
C TYR A 102 3.14 14.55 -10.63
N ASN A 103 3.14 13.66 -11.63
CA ASN A 103 1.93 13.46 -12.42
C ASN A 103 0.89 12.66 -11.62
N GLY A 104 -0.38 12.68 -12.05
CA GLY A 104 -1.49 12.03 -11.32
C GLY A 104 -1.20 10.57 -10.91
N PRO A 105 -0.78 9.69 -11.85
CA PRO A 105 -0.43 8.31 -11.52
C PRO A 105 0.74 8.16 -10.53
N GLN A 106 1.78 9.00 -10.65
CA GLN A 106 2.90 9.00 -9.71
C GLN A 106 2.46 9.43 -8.31
N LYS A 107 1.61 10.47 -8.22
CA LYS A 107 1.06 10.97 -6.95
C LYS A 107 0.23 9.88 -6.25
N ALA A 108 -0.61 9.18 -7.02
CA ALA A 108 -1.38 8.05 -6.52
C ALA A 108 -0.49 6.93 -5.96
N ASN A 109 0.54 6.52 -6.71
CA ASN A 109 1.44 5.47 -6.27
C ASN A 109 2.28 5.90 -5.05
N ALA A 110 2.71 7.17 -4.99
CA ALA A 110 3.45 7.71 -3.86
C ALA A 110 2.62 7.70 -2.57
N LEU A 111 1.36 8.14 -2.63
CA LEU A 111 0.43 8.09 -1.51
C LEU A 111 0.24 6.65 -1.00
N LEU A 112 -0.09 5.72 -1.91
CA LEU A 112 -0.33 4.32 -1.53
C LEU A 112 0.91 3.65 -0.95
N LYS A 113 2.10 3.97 -1.48
CA LYS A 113 3.37 3.47 -0.94
C LYS A 113 3.61 4.00 0.47
N TRP A 114 3.41 5.31 0.68
CA TRP A 114 3.58 5.93 1.99
C TRP A 114 2.65 5.34 3.03
N LEU A 115 1.36 5.19 2.69
CA LEU A 115 0.36 4.57 3.57
C LEU A 115 0.76 3.14 3.95
N LYS A 116 1.18 2.33 2.97
CA LYS A 116 1.62 0.94 3.19
C LYS A 116 2.80 0.87 4.17
N LEU A 117 3.83 1.71 3.96
CA LEU A 117 5.01 1.74 4.83
C LEU A 117 4.66 2.12 6.28
N ARG A 118 3.65 2.98 6.46
CA ARG A 118 3.21 3.43 7.79
C ARG A 118 2.35 2.40 8.52
N CYS A 119 1.55 1.62 7.80
CA CYS A 119 0.81 0.49 8.37
C CYS A 119 1.74 -0.61 8.91
N SER A 120 2.90 -0.83 8.28
CA SER A 120 3.81 -1.94 8.61
C SER A 120 5.17 -1.50 9.20
N PRO A 121 5.23 -0.74 10.30
CA PRO A 121 6.48 -0.13 10.77
C PRO A 121 7.50 -1.13 11.32
N ARG A 122 7.07 -2.29 11.83
CA ARG A 122 7.99 -3.37 12.22
C ARG A 122 8.69 -3.97 11.00
N SER A 123 7.98 -4.10 9.88
CA SER A 123 8.57 -4.48 8.60
C SER A 123 9.44 -3.36 8.03
N THR A 124 9.13 -2.08 8.28
CA THR A 124 9.92 -0.95 7.78
C THR A 124 11.23 -0.77 8.54
N ALA A 125 11.24 -0.95 9.87
CA ALA A 125 12.48 -0.91 10.66
C ALA A 125 13.39 -2.11 10.35
N ALA A 126 12.82 -3.32 10.24
CA ALA A 126 13.56 -4.51 9.81
C ALA A 126 14.04 -4.39 8.36
N GLU A 127 13.26 -3.78 7.46
CA GLU A 127 13.69 -3.45 6.09
C GLU A 127 14.84 -2.45 6.12
N ASP A 128 14.76 -1.37 6.90
CA ASP A 128 15.82 -0.37 6.97
C ASP A 128 17.12 -0.97 7.54
N GLU A 129 17.04 -1.78 8.61
CA GLU A 129 18.18 -2.53 9.14
C GLU A 129 18.75 -3.51 8.11
N PHE A 130 17.89 -4.22 7.38
CA PHE A 130 18.29 -5.15 6.33
C PHE A 130 18.92 -4.44 5.12
N GLN A 131 18.40 -3.26 4.74
CA GLN A 131 18.96 -2.45 3.67
C GLN A 131 20.31 -1.86 4.08
N ILE A 132 20.49 -1.48 5.36
CA ILE A 132 21.80 -1.09 5.91
C ILE A 132 22.77 -2.27 5.82
N PHE A 133 22.36 -3.47 6.25
CA PHE A 133 23.14 -4.70 6.13
C PHE A 133 23.54 -5.00 4.67
N CYS A 134 22.59 -4.93 3.73
CA CYS A 134 22.84 -5.14 2.30
C CYS A 134 23.83 -4.10 1.72
N ARG A 135 23.76 -2.85 2.18
CA ARG A 135 24.69 -1.78 1.76
C ARG A 135 26.09 -2.01 2.31
N GLN A 136 26.22 -2.50 3.54
CA GLN A 136 27.51 -2.80 4.17
C GLN A 136 28.24 -3.96 3.45
N LEU A 137 27.49 -4.94 2.95
CA LEU A 137 28.03 -6.10 2.23
C LEU A 137 28.73 -5.77 0.89
N SER A 138 28.59 -4.55 0.37
CA SER A 138 29.25 -4.08 -0.86
C SER A 138 29.13 -5.08 -2.02
N LEU A 139 27.92 -5.63 -2.21
CA LEU A 139 27.69 -6.74 -3.14
C LEU A 139 28.06 -6.38 -4.59
N PRO A 140 28.67 -7.32 -5.34
CA PRO A 140 29.01 -7.11 -6.73
C PRO A 140 27.76 -6.90 -7.60
N LYS A 141 27.91 -6.16 -8.70
CA LYS A 141 26.82 -5.95 -9.67
C LYS A 141 26.26 -7.29 -10.18
N GLY A 142 24.95 -7.47 -10.07
CA GLY A 142 24.25 -8.71 -10.43
C GLY A 142 23.99 -9.66 -9.26
N VAL A 143 24.39 -9.29 -8.05
CA VAL A 143 24.04 -10.01 -6.82
C VAL A 143 23.07 -9.16 -6.01
N THR A 144 21.92 -9.74 -5.64
CA THR A 144 20.94 -9.07 -4.79
C THR A 144 20.54 -9.97 -3.63
N ILE A 145 20.29 -9.36 -2.48
CA ILE A 145 19.78 -10.02 -1.29
C ILE A 145 18.39 -9.45 -1.01
N HIS A 146 17.43 -10.34 -0.80
CA HIS A 146 16.04 -9.98 -0.52
C HIS A 146 15.55 -10.79 0.68
N HIS A 147 14.80 -10.17 1.58
CA HIS A 147 14.05 -10.89 2.62
C HIS A 147 12.66 -11.27 2.09
N THR A 148 11.97 -12.17 2.79
CA THR A 148 10.56 -12.49 2.50
C THR A 148 9.64 -11.30 2.74
N THR A 149 8.53 -11.23 2.01
CA THR A 149 7.55 -10.15 2.13
C THR A 149 7.07 -10.02 3.58
N ALA A 150 7.12 -8.81 4.14
CA ALA A 150 6.71 -8.50 5.52
C ALA A 150 7.50 -9.20 6.66
N PHE A 151 8.68 -9.80 6.38
CA PHE A 151 9.50 -10.52 7.38
C PHE A 151 8.71 -11.61 8.13
N GLU A 152 7.71 -12.22 7.50
CA GLU A 152 6.87 -13.25 8.15
C GLU A 152 7.65 -14.54 8.47
N ASN A 153 8.78 -14.77 7.79
CA ASN A 153 9.72 -15.86 8.05
C ASN A 153 11.16 -15.30 8.11
N ASP A 154 12.05 -15.92 8.90
CA ASP A 154 13.49 -15.58 9.01
C ASP A 154 14.31 -16.01 7.78
N GLN A 155 13.71 -16.03 6.59
CA GLN A 155 14.36 -16.49 5.36
C GLN A 155 14.90 -15.31 4.55
N ILE A 156 16.18 -15.43 4.21
CA ILE A 156 16.88 -14.49 3.32
C ILE A 156 17.20 -15.21 2.02
N THR A 157 16.87 -14.58 0.90
CA THR A 157 17.14 -15.09 -0.45
C THR A 157 18.28 -14.28 -1.08
N LEU A 158 19.34 -14.98 -1.51
CA LEU A 158 20.40 -14.44 -2.34
C LEU A 158 20.12 -14.81 -3.80
N THR A 159 20.00 -13.80 -4.66
CA THR A 159 19.84 -13.97 -6.11
C THR A 159 21.11 -13.51 -6.82
N ILE A 160 21.55 -14.30 -7.81
CA ILE A 160 22.71 -13.98 -8.64
C ILE A 160 22.28 -14.07 -10.09
N ASP A 161 22.26 -12.94 -10.78
CA ASP A 161 21.98 -12.85 -12.20
C ASP A 161 23.29 -12.99 -12.99
N PHE A 162 23.40 -14.04 -13.80
CA PHE A 162 24.55 -14.27 -14.68
C PHE A 162 24.12 -14.86 -16.03
N ALA A 163 24.76 -14.39 -17.11
CA ALA A 163 24.47 -14.84 -18.47
C ALA A 163 25.25 -16.11 -18.84
N THR A 164 26.38 -16.39 -18.17
CA THR A 164 27.25 -17.53 -18.51
C THR A 164 27.88 -18.18 -17.28
N LYS A 165 28.22 -19.47 -17.38
CA LYS A 165 28.89 -20.23 -16.31
C LYS A 165 30.25 -19.63 -15.90
N LYS A 166 30.97 -19.00 -16.84
CA LYS A 166 32.22 -18.27 -16.54
C LYS A 166 31.98 -17.04 -15.65
N GLN A 167 30.87 -16.33 -15.87
CA GLN A 167 30.50 -15.17 -15.06
C GLN A 167 30.16 -15.56 -13.62
N LEU A 168 29.45 -16.68 -13.42
CA LEU A 168 29.21 -17.23 -12.08
C LEU A 168 30.53 -17.58 -11.36
N ALA A 169 31.45 -18.26 -12.07
CA ALA A 169 32.75 -18.64 -11.50
C ALA A 169 33.64 -17.44 -11.12
N ALA A 170 33.46 -16.29 -11.79
CA ALA A 170 34.16 -15.05 -11.46
C ALA A 170 33.51 -14.26 -10.32
N LEU A 171 32.18 -14.34 -10.17
CA LEU A 171 31.42 -13.68 -9.10
C LEU A 171 31.57 -14.41 -7.76
N TRP A 172 31.68 -15.74 -7.77
CA TRP A 172 31.70 -16.57 -6.56
C TRP A 172 32.83 -16.23 -5.56
N PRO A 173 34.09 -15.99 -5.98
CA PRO A 173 35.18 -15.62 -5.06
C PRO A 173 34.94 -14.25 -4.40
N GLN A 174 34.43 -13.28 -5.17
CA GLN A 174 34.12 -11.93 -4.67
C GLN A 174 33.02 -11.98 -3.61
N LEU A 175 31.98 -12.79 -3.87
CA LEU A 175 30.88 -13.01 -2.93
C LEU A 175 31.37 -13.65 -1.62
N LYS A 176 32.31 -14.60 -1.70
CA LYS A 176 32.92 -15.23 -0.53
C LYS A 176 33.73 -14.24 0.30
N GLU A 177 34.40 -13.28 -0.32
CA GLU A 177 35.16 -12.23 0.35
C GLU A 177 34.26 -11.23 1.07
N CYS A 178 33.17 -10.79 0.42
CA CYS A 178 32.13 -9.94 1.03
C CYS A 178 31.45 -10.59 2.24
N LEU A 179 31.13 -11.89 2.15
CA LEU A 179 30.48 -12.63 3.24
C LEU A 179 31.46 -13.03 4.36
N GLY A 180 32.75 -13.22 4.04
CA GLY A 180 33.78 -13.60 5.01
C GLY A 180 34.33 -12.46 5.86
N THR A 181 34.19 -11.20 5.42
CA THR A 181 34.61 -9.99 6.15
C THR A 181 33.53 -9.42 7.07
N SER A 182 32.31 -9.94 6.98
CA SER A 182 31.22 -9.60 7.88
C SER A 182 31.42 -10.34 9.21
N HIS A 183 32.06 -9.69 10.19
CA HIS A 183 32.04 -10.17 11.57
C HIS A 183 30.58 -10.30 12.03
N LEU A 184 30.06 -11.52 11.99
CA LEU A 184 28.79 -11.90 12.60
C LEU A 184 28.91 -11.64 14.12
N SER A 185 28.23 -10.61 14.60
CA SER A 185 28.02 -10.30 16.02
C SER A 185 26.56 -9.92 16.21
#